data_AF-A0A3G2I8G0-F1
#
_entry.id   AF-A0A3G2I8G0-F1
#
_cell.length_a   1.000
_cell.length_b   1.000
_cell.length_c   1.000
_cell.angle_alpha   90.00
_cell.angle_beta   90.00
_cell.angle_gamma   90.00
#
_symmetry.space_group_name_H-M   'P 1'
#
loop_
_entity.id
_entity.type
_entity.pdbx_description
1 polymer ?
#
loop_
_entity_poly.entity_id
_entity_poly.type
_entity_poly.pdbx_seq_one_letter_code
_entity_poly.pdbx_strand_id
1 'polypeptide(L)'
;MKPEENQHDINLYHEDAPDSVRYKPSRRGELNALRKGMSKIHRRYTPVFIGEFPKGIAGRVCASITRHDWNRNPALLALRQKGYTPWSRQFDPDFQPQPLRTGVRSESREALTALSFAMSANCDYNPDNEYPFEVMVPFEEIAKQMGVLHRYENGRVAYDSALHALRVIEEMKHVYVVRGFDKDTRQHKPLRIFLNVDFFTSKGLQLDELKTMVCRFQAWARKKGLSASLKQQNERHLLRLSRLNLGIEKLYSLKKLLKKIKWQITSPELIEEKGKAVSNIEGAIQEKVASMPVKAASAKSRWLSFAAATPAFITRKHEEAVNLEHPEIRVTDEEHYYRLLLERAGQ
;
A
#
# COMPACT_ATOMS: atom_id res chain seq x y z
N MET A 1 14.63 -21.02 -33.84
CA MET A 1 14.74 -20.24 -32.59
C MET A 1 15.85 -19.23 -32.78
N LYS A 2 15.50 -17.95 -33.00
CA LYS A 2 16.50 -16.89 -33.01
C LYS A 2 16.78 -16.51 -31.55
N PRO A 3 18.05 -16.31 -31.13
CA PRO A 3 18.34 -15.77 -29.81
C PRO A 3 17.72 -14.37 -29.75
N GLU A 4 16.99 -14.07 -28.67
CA GLU A 4 16.42 -12.75 -28.44
C GLU A 4 17.57 -11.75 -28.32
N GLU A 5 17.85 -11.07 -29.43
CA GLU A 5 18.71 -9.91 -29.53
C GLU A 5 18.18 -8.81 -28.59
N ASN A 6 19.06 -8.35 -27.70
CA ASN A 6 19.02 -7.06 -27.00
C ASN A 6 17.62 -6.49 -26.74
N GLN A 7 17.05 -6.79 -25.57
CA GLN A 7 15.98 -6.00 -25.00
C GLN A 7 16.44 -4.54 -24.89
N HIS A 8 15.85 -3.66 -25.71
CA HIS A 8 16.09 -2.21 -25.69
C HIS A 8 15.71 -1.52 -24.36
N ASP A 9 15.15 -2.24 -23.39
CA ASP A 9 14.80 -1.73 -22.06
C ASP A 9 16.00 -1.55 -21.11
N ILE A 10 17.19 -2.06 -21.46
CA ILE A 10 18.40 -1.92 -20.63
C ILE A 10 19.18 -0.63 -20.98
N ASN A 11 18.99 -0.10 -22.19
CA ASN A 11 19.81 0.98 -22.75
C ASN A 11 19.23 2.40 -22.59
N LEU A 12 18.14 2.58 -21.83
CA LEU A 12 17.44 3.88 -21.78
C LEU A 12 18.17 4.99 -21.01
N TYR A 13 19.34 4.73 -20.40
CA TYR A 13 19.96 5.66 -19.44
C TYR A 13 21.49 5.80 -19.55
N HIS A 14 22.13 5.19 -20.54
CA HIS A 14 23.60 5.18 -20.63
C HIS A 14 24.18 6.50 -21.14
N GLU A 15 23.44 7.28 -21.92
CA GLU A 15 23.95 8.52 -22.52
C GLU A 15 23.55 9.80 -21.78
N ASP A 16 22.47 9.76 -20.97
CA ASP A 16 21.90 10.96 -20.30
C ASP A 16 22.13 11.02 -18.77
N ALA A 17 22.89 10.10 -18.18
CA ALA A 17 23.17 10.14 -16.74
C ALA A 17 24.19 11.26 -16.41
N PRO A 18 23.81 12.29 -15.61
CA PRO A 18 24.70 13.43 -15.35
C PRO A 18 25.97 12.97 -14.61
N ASP A 19 27.13 13.55 -14.96
CA ASP A 19 28.46 13.24 -14.38
C ASP A 19 28.49 13.21 -12.84
N SER A 20 27.58 13.96 -12.21
CA SER A 20 27.38 13.97 -10.75
C SER A 20 26.97 12.63 -10.13
N VAL A 21 26.47 11.66 -10.93
CA VAL A 21 26.05 10.32 -10.50
C VAL A 21 27.16 9.28 -10.68
N ARG A 22 28.26 9.63 -11.38
CA ARG A 22 29.38 8.72 -11.62
C ARG A 22 30.18 8.44 -10.35
N TYR A 23 30.59 7.19 -10.17
CA TYR A 23 31.30 6.72 -9.00
C TYR A 23 32.66 7.42 -8.82
N LYS A 24 32.90 7.98 -7.63
CA LYS A 24 34.23 8.46 -7.20
C LYS A 24 34.90 7.42 -6.30
N PRO A 25 36.16 7.01 -6.57
CA PRO A 25 36.88 6.08 -5.71
C PRO A 25 36.99 6.56 -4.27
N SER A 26 36.72 5.68 -3.30
CA SER A 26 36.83 6.03 -1.89
C SER A 26 38.30 6.17 -1.45
N ARG A 27 38.65 7.22 -0.72
CA ARG A 27 39.95 7.38 -0.02
C ARG A 27 40.08 6.50 1.24
N ARG A 28 39.39 5.36 1.27
CA ARG A 28 39.30 4.49 2.45
C ARG A 28 40.65 3.86 2.81
N GLY A 29 41.51 3.60 1.82
CA GLY A 29 42.87 3.13 2.04
C GLY A 29 43.72 4.15 2.81
N GLU A 30 43.70 5.41 2.38
CA GLU A 30 44.42 6.53 3.01
C GLU A 30 43.95 6.78 4.45
N LEU A 31 42.63 6.81 4.68
CA LEU A 31 42.05 7.00 6.00
C LEU A 31 42.30 5.82 6.96
N ASN A 32 42.46 4.60 6.43
CA ASN A 32 42.83 3.43 7.24
C ASN A 32 44.31 3.44 7.63
N ALA A 33 45.19 3.94 6.75
CA ALA A 33 46.61 4.12 7.05
C ALA A 33 46.83 5.14 8.18
N LEU A 34 46.04 6.22 8.21
CA LEU A 34 46.06 7.24 9.28
C LEU A 34 45.54 6.73 10.63
N ARG A 35 44.81 5.61 10.68
CA ARG A 35 44.24 5.03 11.92
C ARG A 35 45.06 3.86 12.47
N LYS A 36 46.23 3.58 11.91
CA LYS A 36 47.10 2.49 12.36
C LYS A 36 47.54 2.76 13.80
N GLY A 37 47.17 1.89 14.75
CA GLY A 37 47.49 2.02 16.17
C GLY A 37 46.37 2.56 17.08
N MET A 38 45.26 3.06 16.52
CA MET A 38 44.07 3.43 17.30
C MET A 38 43.08 2.27 17.36
N SER A 39 42.49 2.01 18.53
CA SER A 39 41.35 1.08 18.62
C SER A 39 40.22 1.60 17.75
N LYS A 40 39.77 0.77 16.81
CA LYS A 40 38.66 1.13 15.92
C LYS A 40 37.43 1.41 16.77
N ILE A 41 36.88 2.63 16.73
CA ILE A 41 35.53 2.88 17.25
C ILE A 41 34.60 1.99 16.44
N HIS A 42 34.14 0.89 17.05
CA HIS A 42 33.51 -0.19 16.31
C HIS A 42 32.19 0.25 15.68
N ARG A 43 31.43 1.14 16.34
CA ARG A 43 30.08 1.57 15.94
C ARG A 43 29.76 2.94 16.55
N ARG A 44 29.19 3.87 15.78
CA ARG A 44 28.56 5.10 16.34
C ARG A 44 27.12 4.85 16.82
N TYR A 45 26.43 3.91 16.16
CA TYR A 45 25.07 3.48 16.48
C TYR A 45 24.97 1.96 16.45
N THR A 46 24.19 1.42 17.38
CA THR A 46 23.79 0.01 17.37
C THR A 46 22.37 -0.05 16.83
N PRO A 47 22.12 -0.65 15.66
CA PRO A 47 20.79 -0.72 15.10
C PRO A 47 19.91 -1.62 15.98
N VAL A 48 18.96 -1.00 16.67
CA VAL A 48 18.00 -1.65 17.54
C VAL A 48 16.64 -1.04 17.25
N PHE A 49 15.60 -1.87 17.16
CA PHE A 49 14.25 -1.38 17.00
C PHE A 49 13.77 -0.74 18.32
N ILE A 50 13.53 0.57 18.28
CA ILE A 50 13.09 1.40 19.43
C ILE A 50 11.55 1.53 19.46
N GLY A 51 10.86 1.13 18.40
CA GLY A 51 9.40 1.22 18.31
C GLY A 51 8.69 0.20 19.20
N GLU A 52 7.39 0.43 19.41
CA GLU A 52 6.53 -0.55 20.07
C GLU A 52 6.28 -1.75 19.17
N PHE A 53 6.31 -2.95 19.74
CA PHE A 53 5.97 -4.16 18.99
C PHE A 53 4.45 -4.20 18.75
N PRO A 54 4.01 -4.18 17.48
CA PRO A 54 2.60 -4.14 17.14
C PRO A 54 1.92 -5.48 17.48
N LYS A 55 0.61 -5.43 17.72
CA LYS A 55 -0.23 -6.63 17.91
C LYS A 55 -0.84 -7.10 16.58
N GLY A 56 -1.45 -8.28 16.58
CA GLY A 56 -2.12 -8.83 15.40
C GLY A 56 -1.14 -9.33 14.33
N ILE A 57 -1.45 -9.07 13.05
CA ILE A 57 -0.67 -9.59 11.91
C ILE A 57 0.78 -9.08 11.92
N ALA A 58 0.99 -7.79 12.17
CA ALA A 58 2.33 -7.21 12.26
C ALA A 58 3.15 -7.83 13.41
N GLY A 59 2.50 -8.12 14.55
CA GLY A 59 3.13 -8.81 15.67
C GLY A 59 3.53 -10.25 15.35
N ARG A 60 2.72 -10.96 14.57
CA ARG A 60 3.06 -12.31 14.08
C ARG A 60 4.27 -12.26 13.14
N VAL A 61 4.33 -11.28 12.24
CA VAL A 61 5.50 -11.05 11.37
C VAL A 61 6.74 -10.73 12.19
N CYS A 62 6.64 -9.86 13.19
CA CYS A 62 7.74 -9.55 14.12
C CYS A 62 8.22 -10.82 14.86
N ALA A 63 7.30 -11.66 15.34
CA ALA A 63 7.67 -12.91 16.01
C ALA A 63 8.47 -13.84 15.08
N SER A 64 8.08 -13.93 13.80
CA SER A 64 8.84 -14.70 12.79
C SER A 64 10.22 -14.11 12.52
N ILE A 65 10.34 -12.77 12.45
CA ILE A 65 11.63 -12.09 12.30
C ILE A 65 12.55 -12.37 13.49
N THR A 66 12.01 -12.41 14.71
CA THR A 66 12.79 -12.66 15.94
C THR A 66 13.49 -14.03 15.91
N ARG A 67 12.84 -15.03 15.31
CA ARG A 67 13.38 -16.39 15.17
C ARG A 67 14.26 -16.58 13.93
N HIS A 68 14.38 -15.54 13.09
CA HIS A 68 15.07 -15.64 11.82
C HIS A 68 16.60 -15.56 11.98
N ASP A 69 17.30 -16.55 11.43
CA ASP A 69 18.75 -16.51 11.28
C ASP A 69 19.14 -16.08 9.86
N TRP A 70 19.74 -14.89 9.75
CA TRP A 70 20.23 -14.34 8.49
C TRP A 70 21.33 -15.18 7.84
N ASN A 71 22.14 -15.91 8.62
CA ASN A 71 23.19 -16.75 8.05
C ASN A 71 22.63 -18.02 7.39
N ARG A 72 21.40 -18.42 7.73
CA ARG A 72 20.70 -19.56 7.13
C ARG A 72 19.75 -19.15 6.01
N ASN A 73 19.64 -17.86 5.72
CA ASN A 73 18.74 -17.37 4.70
C ASN A 73 19.30 -17.66 3.29
N PRO A 74 18.64 -18.51 2.47
CA PRO A 74 19.17 -18.90 1.16
C PRO A 74 19.29 -17.71 0.19
N ALA A 75 18.36 -16.76 0.22
CA ALA A 75 18.40 -15.59 -0.65
C ALA A 75 19.60 -14.69 -0.32
N LEU A 76 19.90 -14.50 0.97
CA LEU A 76 21.07 -13.73 1.39
C LEU A 76 22.38 -14.45 1.09
N LEU A 77 22.43 -15.78 1.26
CA LEU A 77 23.59 -16.58 0.92
C LEU A 77 23.92 -16.50 -0.57
N ALA A 78 22.92 -16.68 -1.44
CA ALA A 78 23.06 -16.54 -2.89
C ALA A 78 23.52 -15.13 -3.28
N LEU A 79 22.92 -14.09 -2.68
CA LEU A 79 23.32 -12.71 -2.93
C LEU A 79 24.77 -12.45 -2.51
N ARG A 80 25.23 -13.03 -1.40
CA ARG A 80 26.60 -12.84 -0.92
C ARG A 80 27.62 -13.59 -1.75
N GLN A 81 27.29 -14.77 -2.27
CA GLN A 81 28.14 -15.51 -3.20
C GLN A 81 28.35 -14.72 -4.49
N LYS A 82 27.30 -14.05 -5.00
CA LYS A 82 27.40 -13.14 -6.15
C LYS A 82 28.11 -11.83 -5.82
N GLY A 83 27.90 -11.32 -4.60
CA GLY A 83 28.18 -9.93 -4.24
C GLY A 83 26.97 -9.04 -4.47
N TYR A 84 26.84 -7.98 -3.66
CA TYR A 84 25.78 -6.99 -3.84
C TYR A 84 26.28 -5.81 -4.69
N THR A 85 25.37 -5.23 -5.47
CA THR A 85 25.64 -4.01 -6.22
C THR A 85 25.22 -2.80 -5.39
N PRO A 86 26.15 -1.88 -5.04
CA PRO A 86 25.78 -0.63 -4.39
C PRO A 86 24.87 0.19 -5.30
N TRP A 87 23.93 0.94 -4.72
CA TRP A 87 23.03 1.80 -5.50
C TRP A 87 23.77 2.74 -6.46
N SER A 88 24.90 3.32 -6.02
CA SER A 88 25.73 4.22 -6.83
C SER A 88 26.35 3.59 -8.07
N ARG A 89 26.37 2.25 -8.15
CA ARG A 89 26.97 1.51 -9.27
C ARG A 89 25.99 0.57 -9.96
N GLN A 90 24.70 0.65 -9.64
CA GLN A 90 23.72 -0.25 -10.25
C GLN A 90 23.50 0.01 -11.75
N PHE A 91 23.81 1.23 -12.18
CA PHE A 91 23.66 1.69 -13.56
C PHE A 91 24.99 1.60 -14.33
N ASP A 92 26.04 1.08 -13.70
CA ASP A 92 27.35 0.91 -14.30
C ASP A 92 27.39 -0.48 -14.95
N PRO A 93 27.37 -0.58 -16.29
CA PRO A 93 27.32 -1.86 -16.99
C PRO A 93 28.60 -2.69 -16.78
N ASP A 94 29.72 -2.02 -16.52
CA ASP A 94 31.02 -2.67 -16.32
C ASP A 94 31.24 -3.12 -14.86
N PHE A 95 30.33 -2.73 -13.95
CA PHE A 95 30.48 -3.07 -12.55
C PHE A 95 30.10 -4.53 -12.28
N GLN A 96 31.12 -5.36 -12.03
CA GLN A 96 30.92 -6.72 -11.56
C GLN A 96 30.99 -6.77 -10.03
N PRO A 97 29.91 -7.18 -9.34
CA PRO A 97 29.93 -7.34 -7.90
C PRO A 97 30.92 -8.44 -7.50
N GLN A 98 31.63 -8.22 -6.40
CA GLN A 98 32.60 -9.19 -5.89
C GLN A 98 31.96 -10.09 -4.83
N PRO A 99 32.21 -11.41 -4.87
CA PRO A 99 31.79 -12.34 -3.85
C PRO A 99 32.22 -11.90 -2.45
N LEU A 100 31.31 -12.06 -1.49
CA LEU A 100 31.51 -11.74 -0.09
C LEU A 100 31.58 -13.03 0.74
N ARG A 101 32.17 -12.93 1.94
CA ARG A 101 32.13 -14.02 2.92
C ARG A 101 30.69 -14.45 3.17
N THR A 102 30.43 -15.75 3.15
CA THR A 102 29.11 -16.37 3.36
C THR A 102 28.43 -15.87 4.64
N GLY A 103 29.17 -15.90 5.77
CA GLY A 103 28.70 -15.39 7.05
C GLY A 103 28.51 -13.88 7.07
N VAL A 104 27.35 -13.43 7.55
CA VAL A 104 27.00 -12.02 7.67
C VAL A 104 27.58 -11.48 8.98
N ARG A 105 28.27 -10.34 8.89
CA ARG A 105 28.80 -9.63 10.07
C ARG A 105 27.67 -9.24 11.02
N SER A 106 27.94 -9.23 12.32
CA SER A 106 26.96 -8.87 13.36
C SER A 106 26.27 -7.54 13.09
N GLU A 107 27.02 -6.50 12.69
CA GLU A 107 26.47 -5.16 12.45
C GLU A 107 25.41 -5.17 11.34
N SER A 108 25.68 -5.93 10.27
CA SER A 108 24.75 -6.04 9.15
C SER A 108 23.53 -6.90 9.53
N ARG A 109 23.69 -7.93 10.37
CA ARG A 109 22.57 -8.74 10.86
C ARG A 109 21.65 -7.92 11.76
N GLU A 110 22.22 -7.16 12.68
CA GLU A 110 21.48 -6.25 13.57
C GLU A 110 20.72 -5.21 12.73
N ALA A 111 21.37 -4.59 11.74
CA ALA A 111 20.73 -3.61 10.85
C ALA A 111 19.58 -4.21 10.02
N LEU A 112 19.77 -5.39 9.43
CA LEU A 112 18.75 -6.08 8.66
C LEU A 112 17.55 -6.47 9.54
N THR A 113 17.81 -6.89 10.77
CA THR A 113 16.80 -7.26 11.76
C THR A 113 15.97 -6.04 12.18
N ALA A 114 16.63 -4.96 12.59
CA ALA A 114 15.97 -3.72 13.00
C ALA A 114 15.15 -3.10 11.84
N LEU A 115 15.68 -3.14 10.61
CA LEU A 115 14.96 -2.66 9.43
C LEU A 115 13.72 -3.52 9.14
N SER A 116 13.85 -4.84 9.24
CA SER A 116 12.72 -5.75 9.02
C SER A 116 11.60 -5.52 10.04
N PHE A 117 11.95 -5.29 11.31
CA PHE A 117 10.98 -4.90 12.33
C PHE A 117 10.27 -3.59 12.01
N ALA A 118 11.04 -2.52 11.76
CA ALA A 118 10.48 -1.21 11.45
C ALA A 118 9.59 -1.22 10.21
N MET A 119 9.99 -1.94 9.15
CA MET A 119 9.13 -2.11 7.97
C MET A 119 7.86 -2.89 8.31
N SER A 120 7.96 -4.03 9.00
CA SER A 120 6.81 -4.86 9.35
C SER A 120 5.82 -4.15 10.27
N ALA A 121 6.29 -3.26 11.15
CA ALA A 121 5.44 -2.54 12.08
C ALA A 121 4.62 -1.42 11.41
N ASN A 122 5.19 -0.76 10.41
CA ASN A 122 4.52 0.32 9.68
C ASN A 122 3.94 -0.12 8.32
N CYS A 123 3.90 -1.43 8.07
CA CYS A 123 3.36 -2.00 6.84
C CYS A 123 1.83 -2.02 6.89
N ASP A 124 1.20 -1.70 5.76
CA ASP A 124 -0.23 -1.83 5.59
C ASP A 124 -0.61 -3.24 5.14
N TYR A 125 -1.37 -3.93 5.99
CA TYR A 125 -1.82 -5.30 5.76
C TYR A 125 -3.23 -5.37 5.18
N ASN A 126 -3.87 -4.24 4.87
CA ASN A 126 -5.21 -4.23 4.31
C ASN A 126 -5.22 -4.65 2.82
N PRO A 127 -5.83 -5.79 2.46
CA PRO A 127 -5.87 -6.24 1.07
C PRO A 127 -6.89 -5.46 0.21
N ASP A 128 -7.78 -4.68 0.82
CA ASP A 128 -8.74 -3.84 0.08
C ASP A 128 -8.02 -2.72 -0.68
N ASN A 129 -6.86 -2.28 -0.18
CA ASN A 129 -6.07 -1.22 -0.79
C ASN A 129 -5.45 -1.68 -2.12
N GLU A 130 -5.22 -0.74 -3.05
CA GLU A 130 -4.78 -1.07 -4.41
C GLU A 130 -3.44 -1.82 -4.42
N TYR A 131 -2.50 -1.39 -3.59
CA TYR A 131 -1.18 -1.97 -3.43
C TYR A 131 -1.02 -2.50 -1.99
N PRO A 132 -1.01 -3.83 -1.77
CA PRO A 132 -0.83 -4.38 -0.44
C PRO A 132 0.62 -4.24 0.03
N PHE A 133 0.81 -4.29 1.35
CA PHE A 133 2.11 -4.29 2.01
C PHE A 133 2.99 -3.06 1.75
N GLU A 134 2.38 -1.90 1.51
CA GLU A 134 3.09 -0.63 1.47
C GLU A 134 3.51 -0.20 2.88
N VAL A 135 4.71 0.35 3.01
CA VAL A 135 5.16 0.98 4.26
C VAL A 135 4.64 2.42 4.30
N MET A 136 3.80 2.72 5.29
CA MET A 136 3.04 3.99 5.33
C MET A 136 3.85 5.18 5.88
N VAL A 137 5.06 4.95 6.37
CA VAL A 137 5.94 5.98 6.96
C VAL A 137 7.11 6.32 6.04
N PRO A 138 7.62 7.58 6.06
CA PRO A 138 8.81 7.93 5.31
C PRO A 138 10.03 7.18 5.85
N PHE A 139 11.02 6.94 4.99
CA PHE A 139 12.20 6.16 5.37
C PHE A 139 13.03 6.78 6.51
N GLU A 140 12.97 8.10 6.68
CA GLU A 140 13.63 8.78 7.81
C GLU A 140 13.03 8.36 9.16
N GLU A 141 11.71 8.16 9.22
CA GLU A 141 11.06 7.66 10.44
C GLU A 141 11.42 6.19 10.68
N ILE A 142 11.60 5.39 9.62
CA ILE A 142 12.12 4.02 9.73
C ILE A 142 13.53 4.03 10.32
N ALA A 143 14.41 4.90 9.82
CA ALA A 143 15.78 5.04 10.33
C ALA A 143 15.81 5.51 11.80
N LYS A 144 14.86 6.37 12.19
CA LYS A 144 14.67 6.78 13.58
C LYS A 144 14.22 5.62 14.47
N GLN A 145 13.24 4.84 14.03
CA GLN A 145 12.77 3.64 14.74
C GLN A 145 13.84 2.56 14.83
N MET A 146 14.78 2.50 13.89
CA MET A 146 15.96 1.63 13.94
C MET A 146 17.10 2.15 14.84
N GLY A 147 16.98 3.38 15.39
CA GLY A 147 18.03 3.98 16.22
C GLY A 147 19.30 4.38 15.48
N VAL A 148 19.25 4.51 14.14
CA VAL A 148 20.42 4.83 13.30
C VAL A 148 20.33 6.19 12.61
N LEU A 149 19.34 7.00 12.97
CA LEU A 149 19.20 8.36 12.48
C LEU A 149 20.17 9.29 13.20
N HIS A 150 21.13 9.85 12.47
CA HIS A 150 22.06 10.85 12.98
C HIS A 150 21.68 12.23 12.45
N ARG A 151 21.64 13.23 13.34
CA ARG A 151 21.59 14.65 12.98
C ARG A 151 22.92 15.28 13.32
N TYR A 152 23.60 15.82 12.32
CA TYR A 152 24.82 16.60 12.51
C TYR A 152 24.49 18.00 13.04
N GLU A 153 25.49 18.68 13.60
CA GLU A 153 25.38 20.06 14.12
C GLU A 153 24.90 21.06 13.06
N ASN A 154 25.27 20.83 11.79
CA ASN A 154 24.83 21.64 10.65
C ASN A 154 23.38 21.34 10.19
N GLY A 155 22.62 20.52 10.92
CA GLY A 155 21.26 20.12 10.58
C GLY A 155 21.17 18.99 9.54
N ARG A 156 22.29 18.54 8.96
CA ARG A 156 22.29 17.41 8.02
C ARG A 156 21.85 16.13 8.71
N VAL A 157 21.02 15.35 8.03
CA VAL A 157 20.56 14.05 8.51
C VAL A 157 21.27 12.92 7.76
N ALA A 158 21.73 11.89 8.46
CA ALA A 158 22.33 10.70 7.86
C ALA A 158 21.83 9.41 8.50
N TYR A 159 21.69 8.37 7.68
CA TYR A 159 21.17 7.07 8.07
C TYR A 159 21.71 5.95 7.14
N ASP A 160 23.02 5.99 6.87
CA ASP A 160 23.70 5.12 5.89
C ASP A 160 23.52 3.63 6.21
N SER A 161 23.52 3.27 7.50
CA SER A 161 23.30 1.87 7.92
C SER A 161 21.92 1.35 7.48
N ALA A 162 20.88 2.17 7.58
CA ALA A 162 19.54 1.82 7.13
C ALA A 162 19.51 1.72 5.59
N LEU A 163 20.13 2.67 4.87
CA LEU A 163 20.20 2.65 3.41
C LEU A 163 20.92 1.41 2.87
N HIS A 164 22.03 1.02 3.50
CA HIS A 164 22.78 -0.18 3.12
C HIS A 164 21.95 -1.45 3.39
N ALA A 165 21.29 -1.54 4.55
CA ALA A 165 20.39 -2.67 4.84
C ALA A 165 19.22 -2.73 3.85
N LEU A 166 18.62 -1.59 3.51
CA LEU A 166 17.54 -1.51 2.53
C LEU A 166 18.00 -2.00 1.16
N ARG A 167 19.20 -1.61 0.73
CA ARG A 167 19.77 -2.09 -0.54
C ARG A 167 19.96 -3.60 -0.56
N VAL A 168 20.46 -4.19 0.52
CA VAL A 168 20.61 -5.65 0.61
C VAL A 168 19.25 -6.35 0.51
N ILE A 169 18.22 -5.82 1.17
CA ILE A 169 16.85 -6.38 1.11
C ILE A 169 16.23 -6.24 -0.28
N GLU A 170 16.48 -5.12 -0.96
CA GLU A 170 16.05 -4.87 -2.33
C GLU A 170 16.71 -5.85 -3.32
N GLU A 171 18.03 -6.07 -3.23
CA GLU A 171 18.76 -7.02 -4.08
C GLU A 171 18.31 -8.47 -3.86
N MET A 172 17.88 -8.82 -2.64
CA MET A 172 17.22 -10.10 -2.35
C MET A 172 15.79 -10.19 -2.93
N LYS A 173 15.28 -9.13 -3.58
CA LYS A 173 13.92 -9.02 -4.12
C LYS A 173 12.81 -9.15 -3.07
N HIS A 174 13.13 -8.93 -1.81
CA HIS A 174 12.15 -8.93 -0.73
C HIS A 174 11.35 -7.63 -0.67
N VAL A 175 11.88 -6.54 -1.24
CA VAL A 175 11.27 -5.21 -1.19
C VAL A 175 11.45 -4.50 -2.52
N TYR A 176 10.41 -3.78 -2.95
CA TYR A 176 10.46 -2.85 -4.07
C TYR A 176 10.51 -1.43 -3.54
N VAL A 177 11.52 -0.67 -3.95
CA VAL A 177 11.75 0.69 -3.49
C VAL A 177 11.62 1.67 -4.65
N VAL A 178 10.67 2.59 -4.54
CA VAL A 178 10.59 3.74 -5.42
C VAL A 178 11.50 4.82 -4.86
N ARG A 179 12.48 5.25 -5.65
CA ARG A 179 13.39 6.35 -5.27
C ARG A 179 13.14 7.58 -6.10
N GLY A 180 13.35 8.75 -5.49
CA GLY A 180 13.28 10.03 -6.16
C GLY A 180 14.56 10.81 -5.94
N PHE A 181 14.89 11.68 -6.90
CA PHE A 181 16.06 12.51 -6.83
C PHE A 181 15.80 13.70 -5.90
N ASP A 182 16.57 13.78 -4.82
CA ASP A 182 16.59 14.94 -3.95
C ASP A 182 17.66 15.94 -4.44
N LYS A 183 17.23 17.14 -4.81
CA LYS A 183 18.11 18.20 -5.34
C LYS A 183 19.08 18.73 -4.29
N ASP A 184 18.66 18.78 -3.03
CA ASP A 184 19.45 19.40 -1.95
C ASP A 184 20.60 18.49 -1.55
N THR A 185 20.32 17.20 -1.40
CA THR A 185 21.35 16.21 -1.06
C THR A 185 22.04 15.60 -2.28
N ARG A 186 21.54 15.88 -3.50
CA ARG A 186 21.96 15.28 -4.78
C ARG A 186 22.01 13.75 -4.71
N GLN A 187 21.01 13.16 -4.06
CA GLN A 187 20.93 11.72 -3.81
C GLN A 187 19.55 11.19 -4.13
N HIS A 188 19.50 9.94 -4.59
CA HIS A 188 18.24 9.23 -4.74
C HIS A 188 17.77 8.68 -3.40
N LYS A 189 16.74 9.30 -2.84
CA LYS A 189 16.16 8.89 -1.55
C LYS A 189 15.04 7.88 -1.76
N PRO A 190 14.90 6.88 -0.87
CA PRO A 190 13.74 5.98 -0.87
C PRO A 190 12.49 6.74 -0.44
N LEU A 191 11.48 6.71 -1.30
CA LEU A 191 10.24 7.46 -1.13
C LEU A 191 9.07 6.54 -0.77
N ARG A 192 8.90 5.45 -1.53
CA ARG A 192 7.87 4.45 -1.28
C ARG A 192 8.50 3.06 -1.24
N ILE A 193 8.01 2.23 -0.34
CA ILE A 193 8.59 0.92 -0.05
C ILE A 193 7.43 -0.07 0.00
N PHE A 194 7.54 -1.15 -0.79
CA PHE A 194 6.55 -2.22 -0.86
C PHE A 194 7.21 -3.54 -0.49
N LEU A 195 6.62 -4.28 0.44
CA LEU A 195 7.12 -5.61 0.80
C LEU A 195 6.60 -6.65 -0.19
N ASN A 196 7.49 -7.51 -0.67
CA ASN A 196 7.13 -8.66 -1.49
C ASN A 196 6.68 -9.83 -0.60
N VAL A 197 5.97 -10.79 -1.16
CA VAL A 197 5.64 -12.07 -0.51
C VAL A 197 6.90 -12.78 -0.03
N ASP A 198 7.97 -12.73 -0.83
CA ASP A 198 9.25 -13.37 -0.51
C ASP A 198 9.89 -12.83 0.78
N PHE A 199 9.58 -11.59 1.16
CA PHE A 199 9.99 -11.06 2.46
C PHE A 199 9.47 -11.93 3.59
N PHE A 200 8.17 -12.28 3.56
CA PHE A 200 7.51 -13.06 4.61
C PHE A 200 7.95 -14.53 4.56
N THR A 201 8.01 -15.14 3.37
CA THR A 201 8.43 -16.55 3.21
C THR A 201 9.86 -16.76 3.66
N SER A 202 10.77 -15.82 3.39
CA SER A 202 12.16 -15.89 3.85
C SER A 202 12.29 -15.86 5.38
N LYS A 203 11.27 -15.38 6.11
CA LYS A 203 11.22 -15.35 7.58
C LYS A 203 10.41 -16.52 8.18
N GLY A 204 10.01 -17.48 7.34
CA GLY A 204 9.33 -18.69 7.76
C GLY A 204 7.80 -18.59 7.78
N LEU A 205 7.21 -17.53 7.25
CA LEU A 205 5.75 -17.45 7.06
C LEU A 205 5.37 -18.04 5.71
N GLN A 206 4.61 -19.14 5.72
CA GLN A 206 4.15 -19.73 4.46
C GLN A 206 3.11 -18.84 3.78
N LEU A 207 2.97 -18.97 2.46
CA LEU A 207 2.03 -18.18 1.68
C LEU A 207 0.58 -18.38 2.17
N ASP A 208 0.19 -19.61 2.47
CA ASP A 208 -1.17 -19.91 2.91
C ASP A 208 -1.46 -19.41 4.34
N GLU A 209 -0.44 -19.39 5.21
CA GLU A 209 -0.52 -18.72 6.50
C GLU A 209 -0.72 -17.21 6.31
N LEU A 210 0.02 -16.59 5.38
CA LEU A 210 -0.11 -15.17 5.06
C LEU A 210 -1.51 -14.82 4.55
N LYS A 211 -2.05 -15.61 3.61
CA LYS A 211 -3.43 -15.45 3.10
C LYS A 211 -4.45 -15.53 4.24
N THR A 212 -4.32 -16.54 5.10
CA THR A 212 -5.20 -16.73 6.25
C THR A 212 -5.15 -15.54 7.22
N MET A 213 -3.95 -15.03 7.51
CA MET A 213 -3.77 -13.86 8.37
C MET A 213 -4.44 -12.60 7.79
N VAL A 214 -4.27 -12.36 6.49
CA VAL A 214 -4.89 -11.23 5.79
C VAL A 214 -6.42 -11.32 5.79
N CYS A 215 -6.97 -12.53 5.57
CA CYS A 215 -8.42 -12.75 5.63
C CYS A 215 -8.98 -12.52 7.05
N ARG A 216 -8.29 -13.03 8.07
CA ARG A 216 -8.65 -12.79 9.48
C ARG A 216 -8.58 -11.31 9.84
N PHE A 217 -7.58 -10.59 9.33
CA PHE A 217 -7.46 -9.15 9.53
C PHE A 217 -8.65 -8.39 8.93
N GLN A 218 -9.05 -8.70 7.70
CA GLN A 218 -10.26 -8.12 7.09
C GLN A 218 -11.52 -8.42 7.90
N ALA A 219 -11.74 -9.69 8.28
CA ALA A 219 -12.90 -10.09 9.06
C ALA A 219 -12.97 -9.37 10.41
N TRP A 220 -11.82 -9.25 11.09
CA TRP A 220 -11.69 -8.48 12.31
C TRP A 220 -11.99 -6.98 12.11
N ALA A 221 -11.45 -6.37 11.06
CA ALA A 221 -11.66 -4.96 10.75
C ALA A 221 -13.14 -4.66 10.47
N ARG A 222 -13.83 -5.55 9.75
CA ARG A 222 -15.29 -5.47 9.52
C ARG A 222 -16.07 -5.62 10.83
N LYS A 223 -15.76 -6.64 11.64
CA LYS A 223 -16.44 -6.88 12.92
C LYS A 223 -16.27 -5.71 13.91
N LYS A 224 -15.14 -5.01 13.87
CA LYS A 224 -14.87 -3.84 14.71
C LYS A 224 -15.33 -2.51 14.10
N GLY A 225 -15.89 -2.50 12.89
CA GLY A 225 -16.30 -1.26 12.21
C GLY A 225 -15.14 -0.36 11.79
N LEU A 226 -13.91 -0.88 11.72
CA LEU A 226 -12.71 -0.11 11.41
C LEU A 226 -12.50 0.12 9.92
N SER A 227 -13.28 -0.53 9.05
CA SER A 227 -13.14 -0.45 7.60
C SER A 227 -13.17 0.99 7.07
N ALA A 228 -14.08 1.83 7.59
CA ALA A 228 -14.16 3.24 7.19
C ALA A 228 -12.93 4.04 7.64
N SER A 229 -12.45 3.80 8.87
CA SER A 229 -11.25 4.46 9.41
C SER A 229 -10.00 4.08 8.63
N LEU A 230 -9.82 2.79 8.33
CA LEU A 230 -8.70 2.29 7.52
C LEU A 230 -8.71 2.87 6.10
N LYS A 231 -9.90 2.96 5.49
CA LYS A 231 -10.07 3.62 4.19
C LYS A 231 -9.66 5.09 4.24
N GLN A 232 -10.12 5.82 5.25
CA GLN A 232 -9.77 7.24 5.44
C GLN A 232 -8.26 7.43 5.68
N GLN A 233 -7.61 6.54 6.44
CA GLN A 233 -6.15 6.58 6.63
C GLN A 233 -5.41 6.37 5.32
N ASN A 234 -5.84 5.42 4.50
CA ASN A 234 -5.25 5.19 3.18
C ASN A 234 -5.46 6.41 2.25
N GLU A 235 -6.67 6.98 2.21
CA GLU A 235 -6.94 8.19 1.43
C GLU A 235 -6.03 9.37 1.84
N ARG A 236 -5.83 9.57 3.15
CA ARG A 236 -4.88 10.59 3.65
C ARG A 236 -3.44 10.30 3.23
N HIS A 237 -3.03 9.03 3.24
CA HIS A 237 -1.71 8.63 2.76
C HIS A 237 -1.53 8.91 1.26
N LEU A 238 -2.52 8.55 0.44
CA LEU A 238 -2.51 8.83 -1.00
C LEU A 238 -2.51 10.34 -1.29
N LEU A 239 -3.27 11.14 -0.55
CA LEU A 239 -3.25 12.61 -0.65
C LEU A 239 -1.89 13.21 -0.26
N ARG A 240 -1.23 12.65 0.76
CA ARG A 240 0.13 13.07 1.11
C ARG A 240 1.11 12.74 -0.02
N LEU A 241 1.00 11.55 -0.60
CA LEU A 241 1.85 11.12 -1.72
C LEU A 241 1.61 11.96 -2.97
N SER A 242 0.36 12.32 -3.28
CA SER A 242 0.04 13.16 -4.45
C SER A 242 0.61 14.57 -4.29
N ARG A 243 0.50 15.18 -3.10
CA ARG A 243 1.12 16.50 -2.80
C ARG A 243 2.63 16.50 -3.00
N LEU A 244 3.29 15.39 -2.69
CA LEU A 244 4.72 15.22 -2.87
C LEU A 244 5.10 14.78 -4.31
N ASN A 245 4.13 14.66 -5.23
CA ASN A 245 4.30 14.13 -6.58
C ASN A 245 4.91 12.72 -6.62
N LEU A 246 4.59 11.89 -5.61
CA LEU A 246 5.09 10.51 -5.44
C LEU A 246 4.10 9.46 -5.93
N GLY A 247 3.24 9.86 -6.88
CA GLY A 247 2.30 8.95 -7.54
C GLY A 247 3.05 7.86 -8.30
N ILE A 248 2.58 6.61 -8.17
CA ILE A 248 3.08 5.47 -8.95
C ILE A 248 2.48 5.46 -10.36
N GLU A 249 1.67 6.46 -10.71
CA GLU A 249 0.89 6.49 -11.94
C GLU A 249 1.70 6.26 -13.21
N LYS A 250 2.89 6.88 -13.25
CA LYS A 250 3.83 6.82 -14.38
C LYS A 250 4.67 5.53 -14.42
N LEU A 251 4.68 4.73 -13.35
CA LEU A 251 5.52 3.53 -13.20
C LEU A 251 4.73 2.26 -13.58
N TYR A 252 4.50 2.06 -14.87
CA TYR A 252 3.64 0.97 -15.39
C TYR A 252 4.13 -0.44 -15.01
N SER A 253 5.44 -0.70 -15.13
CA SER A 253 6.04 -2.00 -14.79
C SER A 253 5.87 -2.35 -13.30
N LEU A 254 6.11 -1.38 -12.43
CA LEU A 254 5.91 -1.54 -10.98
C LEU A 254 4.45 -1.80 -10.64
N LYS A 255 3.49 -1.08 -11.25
CA LYS A 255 2.06 -1.34 -11.04
C LYS A 255 1.69 -2.78 -11.38
N LYS A 256 2.15 -3.28 -12.54
CA LYS A 256 1.88 -4.65 -12.98
C LYS A 256 2.44 -5.67 -11.99
N LEU A 257 3.63 -5.41 -11.48
CA LEU A 257 4.28 -6.25 -10.48
C LEU A 257 3.49 -6.25 -9.15
N LEU A 258 3.11 -5.08 -8.63
CA LEU A 258 2.36 -4.97 -7.38
C LEU A 258 0.96 -5.61 -7.48
N LYS A 259 0.31 -5.51 -8.65
CA LYS A 259 -0.95 -6.24 -8.92
C LYS A 259 -0.75 -7.75 -8.88
N LYS A 260 0.36 -8.26 -9.42
CA LYS A 260 0.70 -9.70 -9.36
C LYS A 260 0.89 -10.16 -7.91
N ILE A 261 1.56 -9.35 -7.07
CA ILE A 261 1.69 -9.63 -5.63
C ILE A 261 0.31 -9.68 -4.97
N LYS A 262 -0.55 -8.69 -5.25
CA LYS A 262 -1.93 -8.67 -4.74
C LYS A 262 -2.69 -9.95 -5.12
N TRP A 263 -2.56 -10.42 -6.35
CA TRP A 263 -3.18 -11.67 -6.80
C TRP A 263 -2.64 -12.92 -6.11
N GLN A 264 -1.36 -12.96 -5.74
CA GLN A 264 -0.82 -14.09 -4.98
C GLN A 264 -1.44 -14.21 -3.58
N ILE A 265 -1.85 -13.09 -2.98
CA ILE A 265 -2.42 -13.02 -1.63
C ILE A 265 -3.95 -13.12 -1.65
N THR A 266 -4.58 -12.50 -2.65
CA THR A 266 -6.03 -12.53 -2.82
C THR A 266 -6.38 -13.80 -3.61
N SER A 267 -6.64 -14.90 -2.90
CA SER A 267 -6.97 -16.20 -3.54
C SER A 267 -8.13 -16.02 -4.55
N PRO A 268 -8.05 -16.60 -5.76
CA PRO A 268 -9.17 -16.59 -6.71
C PRO A 268 -10.44 -17.21 -6.11
N GLU A 269 -10.30 -18.20 -5.23
CA GLU A 269 -11.41 -18.84 -4.50
C GLU A 269 -12.20 -17.83 -3.64
N LEU A 270 -11.54 -16.85 -3.02
CA LEU A 270 -12.22 -15.81 -2.24
C LEU A 270 -12.92 -14.77 -3.12
N ILE A 271 -12.42 -14.55 -4.33
CA ILE A 271 -13.06 -13.70 -5.33
C ILE A 271 -14.31 -14.42 -5.86
N GLU A 272 -14.21 -15.72 -6.12
CA GLU A 272 -15.34 -16.57 -6.52
C GLU A 272 -16.36 -16.73 -5.40
N GLU A 273 -15.95 -16.95 -4.15
CA GLU A 273 -16.83 -16.99 -2.99
C GLU A 273 -17.52 -15.65 -2.76
N LYS A 274 -16.77 -14.53 -2.86
CA LYS A 274 -17.37 -13.19 -2.82
C LYS A 274 -18.36 -13.01 -3.97
N GLY A 275 -18.03 -13.45 -5.19
CA GLY A 275 -18.90 -13.39 -6.35
C GLY A 275 -20.19 -14.19 -6.15
N LYS A 276 -20.09 -15.43 -5.66
CA LYS A 276 -21.22 -16.29 -5.30
C LYS A 276 -22.07 -15.67 -4.19
N ALA A 277 -21.44 -15.13 -3.15
CA ALA A 277 -22.16 -14.47 -2.06
C ALA A 277 -22.89 -13.21 -2.52
N VAL A 278 -22.27 -12.39 -3.38
CA VAL A 278 -22.89 -11.21 -3.98
C VAL A 278 -24.06 -11.62 -4.87
N SER A 279 -23.88 -12.61 -5.74
CA SER A 279 -24.94 -13.14 -6.60
C SER A 279 -26.11 -13.73 -5.80
N ASN A 280 -25.84 -14.44 -4.70
CA ASN A 280 -26.87 -14.95 -3.80
C ASN A 280 -27.65 -13.83 -3.10
N ILE A 281 -26.95 -12.76 -2.68
CA ILE A 281 -27.60 -11.59 -2.06
C ILE A 281 -28.43 -10.83 -3.09
N GLU A 282 -27.90 -10.62 -4.29
CA GLU A 282 -28.63 -9.99 -5.40
C GLU A 282 -29.87 -10.80 -5.79
N GLY A 283 -29.76 -12.13 -5.86
CA GLY A 283 -30.88 -13.04 -6.07
C GLY A 283 -31.92 -12.92 -4.96
N ALA A 284 -31.51 -12.94 -3.69
CA ALA A 284 -32.41 -12.77 -2.55
C ALA A 284 -33.09 -11.38 -2.52
N ILE A 285 -32.38 -10.33 -2.95
CA ILE A 285 -32.95 -8.99 -3.12
C ILE A 285 -33.97 -9.00 -4.26
N GLN A 286 -33.65 -9.59 -5.41
CA GLN A 286 -34.58 -9.69 -6.54
C GLN A 286 -35.81 -10.52 -6.21
N GLU A 287 -35.67 -11.64 -5.53
CA GLU A 287 -36.79 -12.44 -5.02
C GLU A 287 -37.63 -11.66 -4.02
N LYS A 288 -37.01 -10.89 -3.12
CA LYS A 288 -37.76 -10.00 -2.22
C LYS A 288 -38.45 -8.86 -2.95
N VAL A 289 -37.84 -8.29 -3.99
CA VAL A 289 -38.47 -7.26 -4.83
C VAL A 289 -39.61 -7.84 -5.67
N ALA A 290 -39.48 -9.07 -6.15
CA ALA A 290 -40.53 -9.77 -6.92
C ALA A 290 -41.67 -10.29 -6.04
N SER A 291 -41.38 -10.70 -4.80
CA SER A 291 -42.37 -11.13 -3.81
C SER A 291 -42.95 -9.97 -2.99
N MET A 292 -42.39 -8.77 -3.11
CA MET A 292 -43.08 -7.57 -2.63
C MET A 292 -44.39 -7.46 -3.41
N PRO A 293 -45.54 -7.44 -2.71
CA PRO A 293 -46.81 -7.28 -3.38
C PRO A 293 -46.73 -5.97 -4.18
N VAL A 294 -47.08 -6.04 -5.47
CA VAL A 294 -47.34 -4.86 -6.28
C VAL A 294 -48.52 -4.16 -5.60
N LYS A 295 -48.23 -3.28 -4.62
CA LYS A 295 -49.23 -2.36 -4.10
C LYS A 295 -49.68 -1.57 -5.31
N ALA A 296 -50.95 -1.72 -5.69
CA ALA A 296 -51.56 -0.86 -6.69
C ALA A 296 -51.14 0.57 -6.35
N ALA A 297 -50.50 1.26 -7.30
CA ALA A 297 -49.94 2.59 -7.04
C ALA A 297 -51.02 3.45 -6.40
N SER A 298 -50.81 3.85 -5.15
CA SER A 298 -51.77 4.66 -4.41
C SER A 298 -52.04 5.93 -5.20
N ALA A 299 -53.25 6.49 -5.10
CA ALA A 299 -53.58 7.75 -5.76
C ALA A 299 -52.53 8.83 -5.46
N LYS A 300 -51.97 8.83 -4.24
CA LYS A 300 -50.83 9.65 -3.84
C LYS A 300 -49.58 9.44 -4.69
N SER A 301 -49.17 8.19 -4.91
CA SER A 301 -48.01 7.86 -5.74
C SER A 301 -48.19 8.32 -7.18
N ARG A 302 -49.40 8.16 -7.74
CA ARG A 302 -49.73 8.59 -9.11
C ARG A 302 -49.73 10.11 -9.24
N TRP A 303 -50.30 10.81 -8.25
CA TRP A 303 -50.28 12.27 -8.20
C TRP A 303 -48.85 12.82 -8.12
N LEU A 304 -47.99 12.23 -7.27
CA LEU A 304 -46.59 12.64 -7.15
C LEU A 304 -45.80 12.41 -8.44
N SER A 305 -46.05 11.31 -9.18
CA SER A 305 -45.42 11.11 -10.48
C SER A 305 -45.90 12.11 -11.53
N PHE A 306 -47.18 12.45 -11.54
CA PHE A 306 -47.72 13.51 -12.41
C PHE A 306 -47.11 14.87 -12.05
N ALA A 307 -47.09 15.21 -10.76
CA ALA A 307 -46.55 16.47 -10.29
C ALA A 307 -45.04 16.64 -10.54
N ALA A 308 -44.28 15.54 -10.63
CA ALA A 308 -42.87 15.57 -11.01
C ALA A 308 -42.67 15.85 -12.52
N ALA A 309 -43.64 15.48 -13.36
CA ALA A 309 -43.59 15.69 -14.80
C ALA A 309 -44.27 16.99 -15.27
N THR A 310 -45.08 17.62 -14.41
CA THR A 310 -45.89 18.80 -14.72
C THR A 310 -45.37 20.06 -14.01
N PRO A 311 -45.37 21.24 -14.66
CA PRO A 311 -44.96 22.51 -14.03
C PRO A 311 -45.74 22.83 -12.75
N ALA A 312 -45.03 23.33 -11.73
CA ALA A 312 -45.55 23.53 -10.37
C ALA A 312 -46.75 24.49 -10.26
N PHE A 313 -46.97 25.38 -11.22
CA PHE A 313 -48.13 26.27 -11.20
C PHE A 313 -49.44 25.53 -11.52
N ILE A 314 -49.38 24.47 -12.33
CA ILE A 314 -50.54 23.66 -12.72
C ILE A 314 -50.94 22.77 -11.55
N THR A 315 -49.97 22.10 -10.93
CA THR A 315 -50.20 21.23 -9.76
C THR A 315 -50.74 22.03 -8.58
N ARG A 316 -50.19 23.22 -8.30
CA ARG A 316 -50.72 24.11 -7.26
C ARG A 316 -52.14 24.59 -7.53
N LYS A 317 -52.49 24.89 -8.78
CA LYS A 317 -53.85 25.28 -9.14
C LYS A 317 -54.86 24.17 -8.85
N HIS A 318 -54.51 22.91 -9.12
CA HIS A 318 -55.36 21.78 -8.77
C HIS A 318 -55.44 21.56 -7.25
N GLU A 319 -54.33 21.67 -6.53
CA GLU A 319 -54.29 21.56 -5.06
C GLU A 319 -55.11 22.66 -4.38
N GLU A 320 -54.99 23.91 -4.81
CA GLU A 320 -55.75 25.06 -4.29
C GLU A 320 -57.25 24.89 -4.56
N ALA A 321 -57.64 24.45 -5.75
CA ALA A 321 -59.04 24.21 -6.10
C ALA A 321 -59.65 23.07 -5.27
N VAL A 322 -58.93 21.96 -5.05
CA VAL A 322 -59.43 20.85 -4.21
C VAL A 322 -59.49 21.27 -2.73
N ASN A 323 -58.53 22.05 -2.24
CA ASN A 323 -58.54 22.55 -0.87
C ASN A 323 -59.67 23.57 -0.60
N LEU A 324 -60.08 24.35 -1.62
CA LEU A 324 -61.20 25.29 -1.52
C LEU A 324 -62.56 24.57 -1.41
N GLU A 325 -62.74 23.50 -2.18
CA GLU A 325 -64.01 22.76 -2.23
C GLU A 325 -64.13 21.72 -1.12
N HIS A 326 -62.99 21.15 -0.70
CA HIS A 326 -62.92 20.07 0.26
C HIS A 326 -61.77 20.27 1.27
N PRO A 327 -61.88 21.26 2.17
CA PRO A 327 -60.80 21.65 3.08
C PRO A 327 -60.42 20.54 4.08
N GLU A 328 -61.35 19.66 4.45
CA GLU A 328 -61.15 18.65 5.49
C GLU A 328 -60.67 17.29 4.94
N ILE A 329 -60.90 17.00 3.64
CA ILE A 329 -60.65 15.67 3.05
C ILE A 329 -59.18 15.28 3.09
N ARG A 330 -58.27 16.26 3.02
CA ARG A 330 -56.83 16.01 3.13
C ARG A 330 -56.42 15.39 4.48
N VAL A 331 -57.19 15.64 5.54
CA VAL A 331 -56.90 15.17 6.90
C VAL A 331 -57.74 13.94 7.25
N THR A 332 -58.98 13.86 6.75
CA THR A 332 -59.93 12.78 7.06
C THR A 332 -59.79 11.56 6.15
N ASP A 333 -59.52 11.74 4.85
CA ASP A 333 -59.28 10.66 3.88
C ASP A 333 -58.26 11.07 2.81
N GLU A 334 -56.99 10.79 3.14
CA GLU A 334 -55.85 11.11 2.28
C GLU A 334 -55.94 10.43 0.89
N GLU A 335 -56.52 9.23 0.80
CA GLU A 335 -56.56 8.51 -0.48
C GLU A 335 -57.61 9.11 -1.43
N HIS A 336 -58.76 9.54 -0.89
CA HIS A 336 -59.78 10.22 -1.66
C HIS A 336 -59.32 11.59 -2.17
N TYR A 337 -58.56 12.34 -1.34
CA TYR A 337 -57.95 13.61 -1.73
C TYR A 337 -57.09 13.49 -3.01
N TYR A 338 -56.20 12.50 -3.06
CA TYR A 338 -55.32 12.32 -4.21
C TYR A 338 -56.04 11.74 -5.44
N ARG A 339 -57.18 11.06 -5.29
CA ARG A 339 -58.03 10.66 -6.44
C ARG A 339 -58.68 11.87 -7.09
N LEU A 340 -59.23 12.79 -6.30
CA LEU A 340 -59.83 14.04 -6.82
C LEU A 340 -58.81 14.90 -7.56
N LEU A 341 -57.56 14.93 -7.08
CA LEU A 341 -56.47 15.62 -7.78
C LEU A 341 -56.14 14.98 -9.14
N LEU A 342 -56.12 13.65 -9.22
CA LEU A 342 -55.90 12.92 -10.47
C LEU A 342 -57.05 13.09 -11.46
N GLU A 343 -58.30 13.00 -10.99
CA GLU A 343 -59.49 13.21 -11.81
C GLU A 343 -59.50 14.62 -12.45
N ARG A 344 -59.08 15.65 -11.70
CA ARG A 344 -58.94 17.02 -12.22
C ARG A 344 -57.78 17.21 -13.17
N ALA A 345 -56.74 16.42 -13.03
CA ALA A 345 -55.63 16.38 -13.96
C ALA A 345 -55.93 15.52 -15.22
N GLY A 346 -57.09 14.86 -15.27
CA GLY A 346 -57.50 14.01 -16.39
C GLY A 346 -56.73 12.68 -16.47
N GLN A 347 -56.28 12.15 -15.35
CA GLN A 347 -55.45 10.94 -15.20
C GLN A 347 -56.22 9.75 -14.62
#